data_AF-A0A849FF18-F1
#
_entry.id   AF-A0A849FF18-F1
#
_cell.length_a   1.000
_cell.length_b   1.000
_cell.length_c   1.000
_cell.angle_alpha   90.00
_cell.angle_beta   90.00
_cell.angle_gamma   90.00
#
_symmetry.space_group_name_H-M   'P 1'
#
loop_
_entity.id
_entity.type
_entity.pdbx_description
1 polymer ?
#
loop_
_entity_poly.entity_id
_entity_poly.type
_entity_poly.pdbx_seq_one_letter_code
_entity_poly.pdbx_strand_id
1 'polypeptide(L)'
;VQATSNSFVAKIPVSGGRMNTTAIVYGFQQGFNSTDIEVSPSFVVVSSGGDGTITVYDKRDLSIVREAPFQDLRSVAMNNDEFAVLDASKGVSILDSNLNITKEIAISTDFGAGTKRTLAYNGEKVIVSEGSKGAGIYNASSGTLIEYLPMLIDPNSTSSEYRETNAVALNEEVILMANGGAGLCLSEDNGSNADLYGVIELDGSINFVESKGDYIFAASGKEGLQIVKLNRPSESLVQECASLNIYDGSSKLVVNEGQDIAFRGSKRFNSLKVSGSLLMCGTWTAKNDVDVLQNGLMAMNGTLVVGSNRNRKKITVEDGAVLRIEGNLTIYGDLDLKYNSTIEFLGSNSVVNVFGDVNIEDNVTISGTFDDAQDKFQ
;
A
#
# COMPACT_ATOMS: atom_id res chain seq x y z
N VAL A 1 7.56 30.94 24.09
CA VAL A 1 8.67 29.96 24.18
C VAL A 1 9.92 30.61 23.62
N GLN A 2 11.07 30.46 24.27
CA GLN A 2 12.36 30.90 23.74
C GLN A 2 13.05 29.70 23.11
N ALA A 3 13.53 29.84 21.87
CA ALA A 3 14.25 28.77 21.20
C ALA A 3 15.60 28.52 21.89
N THR A 4 15.91 27.25 22.17
CA THR A 4 17.19 26.83 22.76
C THR A 4 18.14 26.22 21.73
N SER A 5 17.65 25.95 20.52
CA SER A 5 18.42 25.46 19.36
C SER A 5 17.73 25.87 18.05
N ASN A 6 18.46 25.77 16.93
CA ASN A 6 17.94 26.01 15.59
C ASN A 6 17.09 24.83 15.07
N SER A 7 17.39 23.62 15.52
CA SER A 7 16.63 22.41 15.20
C SER A 7 15.51 22.19 16.22
N PHE A 8 14.28 22.03 15.75
CA PHE A 8 13.11 21.90 16.60
C PHE A 8 11.96 21.15 15.93
N VAL A 9 11.12 20.54 16.76
CA VAL A 9 9.82 19.97 16.39
C VAL A 9 8.71 20.75 17.07
N ALA A 10 7.61 20.99 16.36
CA ALA A 10 6.44 21.68 16.89
C ALA A 10 5.20 20.78 16.82
N LYS A 11 4.48 20.68 17.94
CA LYS A 11 3.18 20.02 18.03
C LYS A 11 2.09 21.07 18.13
N ILE A 12 1.25 21.14 17.10
CA ILE A 12 0.14 22.09 16.99
C ILE A 12 -1.18 21.36 17.28
N PRO A 13 -1.93 21.72 18.32
CA PRO A 13 -3.23 21.10 18.58
C PRO A 13 -4.24 21.41 17.47
N VAL A 14 -5.05 20.43 17.09
CA VAL A 14 -6.12 20.59 16.10
C VAL A 14 -7.46 20.25 16.75
N SER A 15 -8.46 21.13 16.57
CA SER A 15 -9.84 20.91 17.03
C SER A 15 -10.81 21.35 15.95
N GLY A 16 -11.76 20.49 15.58
CA GLY A 16 -12.74 20.77 14.51
C GLY A 16 -12.09 21.13 13.17
N GLY A 17 -10.94 20.53 12.84
CA GLY A 17 -10.18 20.82 11.62
C GLY A 17 -9.41 22.15 11.63
N ARG A 18 -9.33 22.86 12.77
CA ARG A 18 -8.60 24.12 12.90
C ARG A 18 -7.37 23.95 13.79
N MET A 19 -6.23 24.44 13.31
CA MET A 19 -4.99 24.51 14.07
C MET A 19 -5.08 25.60 15.15
N ASN A 20 -4.74 25.25 16.39
CA ASN A 20 -4.61 26.21 17.49
C ASN A 20 -3.16 26.71 17.55
N THR A 21 -2.91 27.88 16.99
CA THR A 21 -1.58 28.49 16.93
C THR A 21 -1.14 29.16 18.23
N THR A 22 -2.00 29.21 19.26
CA THR A 22 -1.65 29.78 20.58
C THR A 22 -1.14 28.76 21.58
N ALA A 23 -1.36 27.47 21.32
CA ALA A 23 -1.05 26.37 22.23
C ALA A 23 0.00 25.40 21.64
N ILE A 24 0.97 25.93 20.90
CA ILE A 24 2.03 25.13 20.27
C ILE A 24 3.04 24.68 21.32
N VAL A 25 3.32 23.37 21.33
CA VAL A 25 4.39 22.77 22.14
C VAL A 25 5.62 22.59 21.26
N TYR A 26 6.81 22.88 21.78
CA TYR A 26 8.07 22.79 21.04
C TYR A 26 9.05 21.86 21.76
N GLY A 27 9.70 20.98 20.99
CA GLY A 27 10.91 20.26 21.39
C GLY A 27 12.10 20.81 20.62
N PHE A 28 13.25 20.97 21.27
CA PHE A 28 14.47 21.49 20.65
C PHE A 28 15.59 20.46 20.81
N GLN A 29 16.37 20.25 19.76
CA GLN A 29 17.52 19.33 19.75
C GLN A 29 18.76 19.97 19.13
N GLN A 30 19.92 19.36 19.30
CA GLN A 30 21.14 19.83 18.67
C GLN A 30 21.08 19.72 17.14
N GLY A 31 21.70 20.69 16.45
CA GLY A 31 21.89 20.70 15.00
C GLY A 31 21.32 21.97 14.34
N PHE A 32 21.53 22.08 13.02
CA PHE A 32 21.19 23.31 12.28
C PHE A 32 19.71 23.39 11.90
N ASN A 33 19.11 22.27 11.54
CA ASN A 33 17.71 22.16 11.16
C ASN A 33 17.25 20.72 11.33
N SER A 34 15.99 20.53 11.72
CA SER A 34 15.36 19.22 11.65
C SER A 34 15.22 18.81 10.19
N THR A 35 15.57 17.58 9.86
CA THR A 35 15.59 17.08 8.49
C THR A 35 14.43 16.15 8.20
N ASP A 36 13.94 15.43 9.22
CA ASP A 36 12.82 14.51 9.07
C ASP A 36 12.15 14.18 10.41
N ILE A 37 10.95 13.59 10.36
CA ILE A 37 10.13 13.27 11.52
C ILE A 37 9.33 11.99 11.34
N GLU A 38 9.34 11.14 12.36
CA GLU A 38 8.51 9.94 12.45
C GLU A 38 7.65 9.97 13.71
N VAL A 39 6.40 9.49 13.62
CA VAL A 39 5.43 9.58 14.71
C VAL A 39 4.83 8.22 15.02
N SER A 40 5.12 7.72 16.23
CA SER A 40 4.52 6.48 16.75
C SER A 40 3.29 6.79 17.63
N PRO A 41 2.59 5.77 18.18
CA PRO A 41 1.54 5.99 19.16
C PRO A 41 2.00 6.74 20.41
N SER A 42 3.25 6.57 20.84
CA SER A 42 3.77 7.05 22.13
C SER A 42 4.92 8.05 22.05
N PHE A 43 5.68 8.08 20.94
CA PHE A 43 6.85 8.96 20.80
C PHE A 43 6.91 9.62 19.41
N VAL A 44 7.78 10.60 19.30
CA VAL A 44 8.13 11.28 18.05
C VAL A 44 9.63 11.18 17.87
N VAL A 45 10.11 10.78 16.70
CA VAL A 45 11.53 10.70 16.37
C VAL A 45 11.85 11.79 15.37
N VAL A 46 12.93 12.53 15.59
CA VAL A 46 13.30 13.67 14.75
C VAL A 46 14.79 13.61 14.46
N SER A 47 15.14 13.62 13.18
CA SER A 47 16.53 13.75 12.74
C SER A 47 16.90 15.23 12.56
N SER A 48 18.17 15.55 12.78
CA SER A 48 18.70 16.90 12.56
C SER A 48 20.02 16.86 11.80
N GLY A 49 20.11 17.70 10.76
CA GLY A 49 21.28 17.79 9.88
C GLY A 49 22.46 18.57 10.47
N GLY A 50 23.61 18.43 9.81
CA GLY A 50 24.92 18.86 10.32
C GLY A 50 25.32 18.08 11.58
N ASP A 51 26.12 18.69 12.47
CA ASP A 51 26.50 18.13 13.78
C ASP A 51 25.28 18.07 14.74
N GLY A 52 24.25 17.31 14.36
CA GLY A 52 22.95 17.20 14.99
C GLY A 52 22.72 15.84 15.63
N THR A 53 21.45 15.56 15.94
CA THR A 53 21.07 14.36 16.66
C THR A 53 19.87 13.67 16.02
N ILE A 54 19.77 12.37 16.24
CA ILE A 54 18.50 11.66 16.23
C ILE A 54 17.92 11.75 17.63
N THR A 55 16.73 12.34 17.76
CA THR A 55 16.10 12.61 19.06
C THR A 55 14.74 11.94 19.13
N VAL A 56 14.51 11.19 20.20
CA VAL A 56 13.22 10.59 20.53
C VAL A 56 12.56 11.41 21.62
N TYR A 57 11.37 11.92 21.35
CA TYR A 57 10.56 12.72 22.26
C TYR A 57 9.34 11.95 22.76
N ASP A 58 8.88 12.22 23.98
CA ASP A 58 7.55 11.80 24.43
C ASP A 58 6.49 12.56 23.63
N LYS A 59 5.57 11.84 22.99
CA LYS A 59 4.57 12.45 22.10
C LYS A 59 3.62 13.39 22.83
N ARG A 60 3.43 13.23 24.14
CA ARG A 60 2.47 14.03 24.93
C ARG A 60 2.97 15.45 25.08
N ASP A 61 4.23 15.63 25.46
CA ASP A 61 4.80 16.91 25.88
C ASP A 61 6.08 17.35 25.14
N LEU A 62 6.60 16.52 24.23
CA LEU A 62 7.86 16.74 23.52
C LEU A 62 9.08 16.88 24.45
N SER A 63 9.08 16.22 25.61
CA SER A 63 10.29 16.03 26.41
C SER A 63 11.22 14.99 25.76
N ILE A 64 12.53 15.22 25.80
CA ILE A 64 13.52 14.29 25.24
C ILE A 64 13.55 13.02 26.10
N VAL A 65 13.37 11.87 25.46
CA VAL A 65 13.46 10.53 26.07
C VAL A 65 14.83 9.91 25.79
N ARG A 66 15.31 10.03 24.55
CA ARG A 66 16.62 9.53 24.10
C ARG A 66 17.18 10.47 23.03
N GLU A 67 18.50 10.54 22.94
CA GLU A 67 19.20 11.35 21.94
C GLU A 67 20.54 10.69 21.60
N ALA A 68 20.92 10.69 20.33
CA ALA A 68 22.23 10.21 19.87
C ALA A 68 22.80 11.12 18.78
N PRO A 69 24.11 11.43 18.80
CA PRO A 69 24.75 12.35 17.85
C PRO A 69 25.09 11.69 16.51
N PHE A 70 24.95 12.46 15.43
CA PHE A 70 25.29 12.09 14.06
C PHE A 70 25.87 13.31 13.31
N GLN A 71 26.50 13.10 12.15
CA GLN A 71 27.25 14.16 11.45
C GLN A 71 26.50 14.85 10.32
N ASP A 72 25.66 14.12 9.58
CA ASP A 72 24.93 14.73 8.46
C ASP A 72 23.61 13.97 8.19
N LEU A 73 22.71 13.96 9.18
CA LEU A 73 21.43 13.27 9.05
C LEU A 73 20.53 13.96 8.02
N ARG A 74 20.07 13.19 7.04
CA ARG A 74 19.14 13.63 6.00
C ARG A 74 17.71 13.13 6.23
N SER A 75 17.55 11.97 6.85
CA SER A 75 16.23 11.36 7.05
C SER A 75 16.24 10.28 8.14
N VAL A 76 15.07 10.00 8.70
CA VAL A 76 14.82 8.86 9.57
C VAL A 76 13.56 8.16 9.08
N ALA A 77 13.54 6.82 9.09
CA ALA A 77 12.32 6.04 8.97
C ALA A 77 12.24 5.00 10.09
N MET A 78 11.02 4.55 10.38
CA MET A 78 10.73 3.58 11.43
C MET A 78 10.21 2.26 10.85
N ASN A 79 10.69 1.15 11.39
CA ASN A 79 10.09 -0.17 11.19
C ASN A 79 9.97 -0.86 12.55
N ASN A 80 8.74 -1.00 13.04
CA ASN A 80 8.47 -1.41 14.43
C ASN A 80 9.18 -0.49 15.45
N ASP A 81 10.08 -1.05 16.26
CA ASP A 81 10.87 -0.35 17.28
C ASP A 81 12.32 -0.05 16.82
N GLU A 82 12.64 -0.30 15.55
CA GLU A 82 13.93 0.00 14.94
C GLU A 82 13.88 1.29 14.10
N PHE A 83 15.01 1.98 14.04
CA PHE A 83 15.15 3.22 13.28
C PHE A 83 16.20 3.05 12.19
N ALA A 84 15.86 3.38 10.94
CA ALA A 84 16.85 3.58 9.90
C ALA A 84 17.14 5.07 9.78
N VAL A 85 18.41 5.47 9.86
CA VAL A 85 18.84 6.87 9.73
C VAL A 85 19.79 7.02 8.54
N LEU A 86 19.49 7.97 7.66
CA LEU A 86 20.34 8.30 6.52
C LEU A 86 21.31 9.41 6.92
N ASP A 87 22.60 9.10 6.88
CA ASP A 87 23.71 10.00 7.13
C ASP A 87 24.52 10.16 5.83
N ALA A 88 24.56 11.38 5.30
CA ALA A 88 25.19 11.64 4.01
C ALA A 88 26.71 11.38 3.99
N SER A 89 27.36 11.23 5.15
CA SER A 89 28.78 10.87 5.23
C SER A 89 29.06 9.36 5.04
N LYS A 90 28.04 8.50 5.15
CA LYS A 90 28.22 7.03 5.16
C LYS A 90 27.15 6.20 4.45
N GLY A 91 25.91 6.65 4.41
CA GLY A 91 24.75 5.84 4.01
C GLY A 91 23.79 5.64 5.18
N VAL A 92 23.31 4.42 5.39
CA VAL A 92 22.26 4.14 6.39
C VAL A 92 22.84 3.46 7.63
N SER A 93 22.44 3.92 8.81
CA SER A 93 22.61 3.18 10.07
C SER A 93 21.25 2.68 10.54
N ILE A 94 21.15 1.39 10.88
CA ILE A 94 20.00 0.81 11.58
C ILE A 94 20.28 0.85 13.07
N LEU A 95 19.32 1.36 13.84
CA LEU A 95 19.41 1.57 15.27
C LEU A 95 18.34 0.75 16.00
N ASP A 96 18.68 0.24 17.17
CA ASP A 96 17.71 -0.33 18.10
C ASP A 96 16.86 0.77 18.77
N SER A 97 15.89 0.36 19.58
CA SER A 97 15.03 1.26 20.36
C SER A 97 15.78 2.17 21.35
N ASN A 98 17.04 1.87 21.68
CA ASN A 98 17.91 2.66 22.54
C ASN A 98 18.88 3.56 21.75
N LEU A 99 18.72 3.64 20.43
CA LEU A 99 19.57 4.37 19.49
C LEU A 99 21.00 3.80 19.35
N ASN A 100 21.22 2.53 19.72
CA ASN A 100 22.48 1.86 19.44
C ASN A 100 22.50 1.38 17.99
N ILE A 101 23.61 1.61 17.28
CA ILE A 101 23.81 1.10 15.93
C ILE A 101 23.89 -0.43 15.95
N THR A 102 22.95 -1.09 15.29
CA THR A 102 22.92 -2.55 15.11
C THR A 102 23.46 -2.97 13.75
N LYS A 103 23.35 -2.08 12.75
CA LYS A 103 23.84 -2.32 11.38
C LYS A 103 24.24 -1.02 10.71
N GLU A 104 25.24 -1.09 9.83
CA GLU A 104 25.56 -0.04 8.88
C GLU A 104 25.49 -0.58 7.45
N ILE A 105 24.92 0.23 6.56
CA ILE A 105 24.79 0.00 5.13
C ILE A 105 25.54 1.14 4.44
N ALA A 106 26.74 0.82 3.96
CA ALA A 106 27.58 1.80 3.27
C ALA A 106 26.99 2.11 1.89
N ILE A 107 26.70 3.39 1.64
CA ILE A 107 26.21 3.87 0.34
C ILE A 107 27.24 4.83 -0.23
N SER A 108 27.73 4.51 -1.43
CA SER A 108 28.81 5.27 -2.09
C SER A 108 28.31 6.40 -2.99
N THR A 109 26.99 6.61 -3.06
CA THR A 109 26.40 7.73 -3.79
C THR A 109 26.76 9.04 -3.10
N ASP A 110 27.20 10.01 -3.91
CA ASP A 110 27.31 11.38 -3.45
C ASP A 110 25.90 11.94 -3.24
N PHE A 111 25.50 12.08 -1.98
CA PHE A 111 24.22 12.66 -1.65
C PHE A 111 24.17 14.17 -1.94
N GLY A 112 25.32 14.84 -2.10
CA GLY A 112 25.42 16.27 -2.31
C GLY A 112 25.34 17.07 -1.00
N ALA A 113 26.04 18.21 -0.98
CA ALA A 113 26.07 19.10 0.17
C ALA A 113 24.71 19.80 0.36
N GLY A 114 24.08 19.60 1.53
CA GLY A 114 22.84 20.30 1.92
C GLY A 114 21.61 20.00 1.05
N THR A 115 21.65 18.93 0.25
CA THR A 115 20.54 18.45 -0.57
C THR A 115 19.53 17.65 0.28
N LYS A 116 18.28 17.58 -0.17
CA LYS A 116 17.29 16.72 0.48
C LYS A 116 17.40 15.30 -0.04
N ARG A 117 17.47 14.32 0.87
CA ARG A 117 17.40 12.89 0.57
C ARG A 117 16.62 12.22 1.69
N THR A 118 15.71 11.32 1.34
CA THR A 118 14.93 10.55 2.30
C THR A 118 15.18 9.07 2.18
N LEU A 119 14.73 8.33 3.18
CA LEU A 119 14.69 6.89 3.14
C LEU A 119 13.29 6.39 3.55
N ALA A 120 12.94 5.18 3.13
CA ALA A 120 11.81 4.42 3.66
C ALA A 120 12.33 3.09 4.22
N TYR A 121 11.68 2.56 5.26
CA TYR A 121 12.07 1.32 5.91
C TYR A 121 10.85 0.43 6.14
N ASN A 122 10.85 -0.77 5.56
CA ASN A 122 9.79 -1.76 5.76
C ASN A 122 10.37 -3.18 5.79
N GLY A 123 10.15 -3.88 6.90
CA GLY A 123 10.61 -5.25 7.08
C GLY A 123 12.10 -5.40 6.82
N GLU A 124 12.45 -6.12 5.76
CA GLU A 124 13.83 -6.41 5.38
C GLU A 124 14.42 -5.42 4.36
N LYS A 125 13.70 -4.36 3.96
CA LYS A 125 14.15 -3.44 2.91
C LYS A 125 14.27 -2.01 3.41
N VAL A 126 15.38 -1.36 3.05
CA VAL A 126 15.54 0.09 3.14
C VAL A 126 15.65 0.65 1.73
N ILE A 127 14.83 1.65 1.43
CA ILE A 127 14.83 2.34 0.14
C ILE A 127 15.42 3.72 0.38
N VAL A 128 16.40 4.13 -0.42
CA VAL A 128 17.11 5.40 -0.24
C VAL A 128 17.02 6.22 -1.51
N SER A 129 16.58 7.47 -1.42
CA SER A 129 16.67 8.40 -2.54
C SER A 129 18.15 8.73 -2.82
N GLU A 130 18.64 8.42 -4.02
CA GLU A 130 20.05 8.53 -4.39
C GLU A 130 20.26 9.52 -5.56
N GLY A 131 19.42 10.56 -5.60
CA GLY A 131 19.56 11.68 -6.53
C GLY A 131 19.47 11.24 -7.98
N SER A 132 20.54 11.46 -8.75
CA SER A 132 20.59 11.15 -10.18
C SER A 132 20.57 9.65 -10.50
N LYS A 133 20.81 8.78 -9.51
CA LYS A 133 20.73 7.32 -9.68
C LYS A 133 19.32 6.76 -9.56
N GLY A 134 18.34 7.55 -9.14
CA GLY A 134 17.03 7.03 -8.75
C GLY A 134 16.98 6.72 -7.25
N ALA A 135 16.37 5.60 -6.90
CA ALA A 135 16.38 5.08 -5.52
C ALA A 135 17.08 3.73 -5.45
N GLY A 136 17.95 3.52 -4.46
CA GLY A 136 18.52 2.21 -4.17
C GLY A 136 17.68 1.45 -3.16
N ILE A 137 17.38 0.18 -3.46
CA ILE A 137 16.74 -0.75 -2.53
C ILE A 137 17.83 -1.63 -1.93
N TYR A 138 17.93 -1.65 -0.62
CA TYR A 138 18.92 -2.41 0.13
C TYR A 138 18.25 -3.41 1.05
N ASN A 139 18.84 -4.59 1.20
CA ASN A 139 18.46 -5.50 2.25
C ASN A 139 18.98 -4.97 3.60
N ALA A 140 18.07 -4.72 4.54
CA ALA A 140 18.37 -4.13 5.84
C ALA A 140 19.29 -5.00 6.70
N SER A 141 19.17 -6.33 6.59
CA SER A 141 19.93 -7.30 7.39
C SER A 141 21.34 -7.50 6.85
N SER A 142 21.49 -7.73 5.54
CA SER A 142 22.79 -7.98 4.91
C SER A 142 23.52 -6.67 4.58
N GLY A 143 22.79 -5.58 4.31
CA GLY A 143 23.31 -4.32 3.77
C GLY A 143 23.61 -4.38 2.26
N THR A 144 23.20 -5.43 1.56
CA THR A 144 23.44 -5.57 0.12
C THR A 144 22.43 -4.75 -0.67
N LEU A 145 22.90 -4.04 -1.69
CA LEU A 145 22.03 -3.48 -2.72
C LEU A 145 21.29 -4.63 -3.44
N ILE A 146 19.97 -4.54 -3.49
CA ILE A 146 19.08 -5.44 -4.24
C ILE A 146 19.01 -4.92 -5.68
N GLU A 147 18.56 -3.67 -5.85
CA GLU A 147 18.44 -3.02 -7.15
C GLU A 147 18.43 -1.50 -7.05
N TYR A 148 18.56 -0.82 -8.19
CA TYR A 148 18.22 0.59 -8.34
C TYR A 148 16.89 0.72 -9.09
N LEU A 149 15.96 1.49 -8.52
CA LEU A 149 14.78 1.97 -9.22
C LEU A 149 15.14 3.21 -10.02
N PRO A 150 15.10 3.16 -11.37
CA PRO A 150 15.43 4.29 -12.20
C PRO A 150 14.35 5.37 -12.12
N MET A 151 14.74 6.62 -12.39
CA MET A 151 13.77 7.70 -12.62
C MET A 151 13.05 7.45 -13.95
N LEU A 152 11.73 7.22 -13.89
CA LEU A 152 10.90 7.22 -15.09
C LEU A 152 10.72 8.66 -15.58
N ILE A 153 10.70 8.82 -16.90
CA ILE A 153 10.53 10.12 -17.55
C ILE A 153 9.25 10.02 -18.36
N ASP A 154 8.32 10.96 -18.14
CA ASP A 154 7.16 11.12 -19.01
C ASP A 154 7.65 11.36 -20.45
N PRO A 155 7.27 10.50 -21.43
CA PRO A 155 7.70 10.66 -22.82
C PRO A 155 7.25 11.97 -23.46
N ASN A 156 6.23 12.64 -22.89
CA ASN A 156 5.76 13.94 -23.35
C ASN A 156 6.46 15.11 -22.65
N SER A 157 7.24 14.84 -21.59
CA SER A 157 7.94 15.88 -20.83
C SER A 157 9.07 16.48 -21.65
N THR A 158 9.01 17.80 -21.83
CA THR A 158 10.03 18.57 -22.54
C THR A 158 11.15 19.07 -21.62
N SER A 159 11.01 18.92 -20.29
CA SER A 159 11.98 19.44 -19.33
C SER A 159 13.05 18.41 -18.99
N SER A 160 14.31 18.70 -19.32
CA SER A 160 15.47 17.88 -18.93
C SER A 160 16.15 18.33 -17.65
N GLU A 161 15.67 19.40 -17.02
CA GLU A 161 16.34 20.03 -15.87
C GLU A 161 15.86 19.45 -14.54
N TYR A 162 16.75 19.49 -13.53
CA TYR A 162 16.47 19.14 -12.13
C TYR A 162 15.85 17.75 -11.93
N ARG A 163 16.30 16.76 -12.70
CA ARG A 163 15.90 15.35 -12.58
C ARG A 163 16.76 14.65 -11.54
N GLU A 164 16.34 14.71 -10.28
CA GLU A 164 16.95 14.00 -9.17
C GLU A 164 15.87 13.43 -8.26
N THR A 165 16.09 12.22 -7.75
CA THR A 165 15.24 11.61 -6.72
C THR A 165 15.56 12.25 -5.38
N ASN A 166 14.67 13.12 -4.92
CA ASN A 166 14.83 13.89 -3.69
C ASN A 166 14.18 13.22 -2.47
N ALA A 167 13.16 12.41 -2.71
CA ALA A 167 12.47 11.68 -1.67
C ALA A 167 11.86 10.39 -2.20
N VAL A 168 11.78 9.41 -1.32
CA VAL A 168 11.01 8.18 -1.46
C VAL A 168 9.99 8.07 -0.33
N ALA A 169 8.85 7.46 -0.62
CA ALA A 169 7.85 7.05 0.37
C ALA A 169 7.34 5.65 0.03
N LEU A 170 6.93 4.91 1.05
CA LEU A 170 6.36 3.57 0.90
C LEU A 170 4.95 3.53 1.50
N ASN A 171 4.02 2.89 0.79
CA ASN A 171 2.66 2.68 1.25
C ASN A 171 2.17 1.29 0.83
N GLU A 172 2.33 0.34 1.76
CA GLU A 172 2.21 -1.10 1.51
C GLU A 172 3.24 -1.51 0.45
N GLU A 173 2.83 -2.14 -0.65
CA GLU A 173 3.73 -2.50 -1.75
C GLU A 173 4.10 -1.30 -2.63
N VAL A 174 3.37 -0.18 -2.55
CA VAL A 174 3.59 0.98 -3.44
C VAL A 174 4.81 1.78 -3.00
N ILE A 175 5.79 1.91 -3.91
CA ILE A 175 6.96 2.77 -3.78
C ILE A 175 6.73 4.03 -4.62
N LEU A 176 6.89 5.19 -3.98
CA LEU A 176 6.76 6.50 -4.60
C LEU A 176 8.11 7.20 -4.63
N MET A 177 8.46 7.79 -5.77
CA MET A 177 9.70 8.56 -5.91
C MET A 177 9.43 9.98 -6.40
N ALA A 178 9.83 10.97 -5.61
CA ALA A 178 9.77 12.39 -5.95
C ALA A 178 11.02 12.78 -6.76
N ASN A 179 10.90 12.83 -8.08
CA ASN A 179 12.03 12.91 -9.01
C ASN A 179 12.27 14.32 -9.59
N GLY A 180 11.90 15.35 -8.82
CA GLY A 180 12.07 16.73 -9.23
C GLY A 180 11.36 17.01 -10.56
N GLY A 181 12.13 17.44 -11.56
CA GLY A 181 11.63 17.71 -12.92
C GLY A 181 11.16 16.48 -13.70
N ALA A 182 11.41 15.25 -13.22
CA ALA A 182 10.89 14.03 -13.83
C ALA A 182 9.53 13.59 -13.27
N GLY A 183 8.96 14.33 -12.31
CA GLY A 183 7.62 14.08 -11.77
C GLY A 183 7.60 13.08 -10.61
N LEU A 184 6.43 12.54 -10.31
CA LEU A 184 6.19 11.55 -9.27
C LEU A 184 6.13 10.15 -9.90
N CYS A 185 7.07 9.27 -9.59
CA CYS A 185 7.05 7.89 -10.09
C CYS A 185 6.34 6.96 -9.13
N LEU A 186 5.67 5.95 -9.70
CA LEU A 186 5.05 4.84 -8.99
C LEU A 186 5.70 3.52 -9.43
N SER A 187 6.07 2.72 -8.44
CA SER A 187 6.51 1.35 -8.57
C SER A 187 5.80 0.50 -7.52
N GLU A 188 5.73 -0.82 -7.69
CA GLU A 188 5.26 -1.72 -6.63
C GLU A 188 6.30 -2.78 -6.32
N ASP A 189 6.53 -3.05 -5.04
CA ASP A 189 7.38 -4.13 -4.57
C ASP A 189 6.66 -5.47 -4.67
N ASN A 190 7.16 -6.37 -5.51
CA ASN A 190 6.62 -7.73 -5.66
C ASN A 190 7.28 -8.74 -4.69
N GLY A 191 7.99 -8.24 -3.67
CA GLY A 191 8.71 -9.01 -2.67
C GLY A 191 10.16 -9.27 -3.05
N SER A 192 10.44 -9.61 -4.32
CA SER A 192 11.81 -9.85 -4.80
C SER A 192 12.46 -8.60 -5.36
N ASN A 193 11.77 -7.91 -6.27
CA ASN A 193 12.18 -6.68 -6.94
C ASN A 193 10.98 -5.71 -6.96
N ALA A 194 11.13 -4.53 -7.54
CA ALA A 194 10.02 -3.63 -7.81
C ALA A 194 9.65 -3.57 -9.30
N ASP A 195 8.36 -3.63 -9.58
CA ASP A 195 7.79 -3.43 -10.90
C ASP A 195 7.55 -1.93 -11.14
N LEU A 196 8.00 -1.44 -12.29
CA LEU A 196 7.87 -0.04 -12.68
C LEU A 196 6.54 0.19 -13.38
N TYR A 197 5.69 1.06 -12.84
CA TYR A 197 4.37 1.33 -13.42
C TYR A 197 4.34 2.59 -14.28
N GLY A 198 4.85 3.71 -13.77
CA GLY A 198 4.79 4.95 -14.53
C GLY A 198 5.06 6.22 -13.74
N VAL A 199 4.81 7.34 -14.42
CA VAL A 199 4.86 8.69 -13.86
C VAL A 199 3.43 9.18 -13.67
N ILE A 200 3.09 9.62 -12.46
CA ILE A 200 1.85 10.33 -12.18
C ILE A 200 2.03 11.76 -12.69
N GLU A 201 1.22 12.14 -13.67
CA GLU A 201 1.22 13.48 -14.23
C GLU A 201 0.75 14.48 -13.16
N LEU A 202 1.69 15.30 -12.71
CA LEU A 202 1.48 16.41 -11.80
C LEU A 202 2.24 17.61 -12.34
N ASP A 203 1.60 18.78 -12.33
CA ASP A 203 2.27 20.02 -12.71
C ASP A 203 3.35 20.38 -11.70
N GLY A 204 4.49 20.87 -12.20
CA GLY A 204 5.62 21.35 -11.39
C GLY A 204 6.65 20.30 -11.00
N SER A 205 7.67 20.72 -10.24
CA SER A 205 8.78 19.87 -9.80
C SER A 205 8.45 19.19 -8.48
N ILE A 206 8.43 17.86 -8.46
CA ILE A 206 8.06 17.07 -7.28
C ILE A 206 9.28 16.85 -6.39
N ASN A 207 9.32 17.54 -5.25
CA ASN A 207 10.51 17.60 -4.39
C ASN A 207 10.37 16.83 -3.07
N PHE A 208 9.17 16.37 -2.75
CA PHE A 208 8.90 15.50 -1.61
C PHE A 208 7.61 14.73 -1.85
N VAL A 209 7.52 13.55 -1.25
CA VAL A 209 6.31 12.73 -1.26
C VAL A 209 6.16 12.06 0.11
N GLU A 210 4.92 11.95 0.55
CA GLU A 210 4.50 11.11 1.67
C GLU A 210 3.17 10.44 1.31
N SER A 211 2.87 9.28 1.87
CA SER A 211 1.65 8.55 1.56
C SER A 211 1.04 7.89 2.79
N LYS A 212 -0.30 7.88 2.87
CA LYS A 212 -1.02 7.22 3.96
C LYS A 212 -2.41 6.78 3.52
N GLY A 213 -2.69 5.48 3.66
CA GLY A 213 -3.94 4.88 3.20
C GLY A 213 -4.12 5.17 1.70
N ASP A 214 -5.30 5.65 1.32
CA ASP A 214 -5.60 5.95 -0.08
C ASP A 214 -5.06 7.29 -0.59
N TYR A 215 -4.14 7.95 0.12
CA TYR A 215 -3.71 9.31 -0.24
C TYR A 215 -2.20 9.44 -0.37
N ILE A 216 -1.78 10.10 -1.44
CA ILE A 216 -0.41 10.58 -1.67
C ILE A 216 -0.40 12.10 -1.53
N PHE A 217 0.60 12.62 -0.84
CA PHE A 217 0.86 14.03 -0.61
C PHE A 217 2.19 14.40 -1.28
N ALA A 218 2.13 15.12 -2.39
CA ALA A 218 3.30 15.50 -3.17
C ALA A 218 3.56 17.01 -3.06
N ALA A 219 4.79 17.39 -2.71
CA ALA A 219 5.22 18.79 -2.71
C ALA A 219 5.71 19.18 -4.11
N SER A 220 4.89 19.94 -4.84
CA SER A 220 5.19 20.37 -6.20
C SER A 220 5.58 21.86 -6.25
N GLY A 221 6.87 22.15 -6.40
CA GLY A 221 7.49 23.48 -6.46
C GLY A 221 6.55 24.69 -6.35
N LYS A 222 6.11 25.23 -7.50
CA LYS A 222 5.23 26.41 -7.57
C LYS A 222 3.74 26.09 -7.38
N GLU A 223 3.35 24.84 -7.60
CA GLU A 223 1.95 24.39 -7.51
C GLU A 223 1.53 24.04 -6.09
N GLY A 224 2.46 24.06 -5.14
CA GLY A 224 2.21 23.77 -3.73
C GLY A 224 1.96 22.28 -3.45
N LEU A 225 1.10 22.00 -2.47
CA LEU A 225 0.74 20.64 -2.08
C LEU A 225 -0.28 20.06 -3.07
N GLN A 226 0.09 18.97 -3.72
CA GLN A 226 -0.80 18.15 -4.54
C GLN A 226 -1.24 16.93 -3.74
N ILE A 227 -2.53 16.60 -3.76
CA ILE A 227 -3.09 15.44 -3.05
C ILE A 227 -3.71 14.51 -4.09
N VAL A 228 -3.17 13.30 -4.20
CA VAL A 228 -3.66 12.28 -5.12
C VAL A 228 -4.39 11.21 -4.31
N LYS A 229 -5.61 10.86 -4.72
CA LYS A 229 -6.34 9.73 -4.16
C LYS A 229 -6.07 8.47 -4.97
N LEU A 230 -5.53 7.45 -4.33
CA LEU A 230 -5.42 6.10 -4.86
C LEU A 230 -6.81 5.44 -4.83
N ASN A 231 -7.25 4.92 -5.97
CA ASN A 231 -8.44 4.10 -6.04
C ASN A 231 -8.00 2.63 -6.05
N ARG A 232 -7.77 2.09 -4.86
CA ARG A 232 -7.42 0.68 -4.67
C ARG A 232 -8.70 -0.17 -4.71
N PRO A 233 -8.67 -1.40 -5.26
CA PRO A 233 -9.74 -2.37 -5.02
C PRO A 233 -9.95 -2.54 -3.51
N SER A 234 -11.19 -2.61 -3.05
CA SER A 234 -11.47 -2.77 -1.62
C SER A 234 -11.03 -4.15 -1.14
N GLU A 235 -10.26 -4.21 -0.04
CA GLU A 235 -9.86 -5.46 0.62
C GLU A 235 -11.01 -6.15 1.37
N SER A 236 -12.15 -5.48 1.50
CA SER A 236 -13.36 -6.02 2.12
C SER A 236 -14.62 -5.43 1.49
N LEU A 237 -15.61 -6.29 1.27
CA LEU A 237 -16.93 -5.94 0.75
C LEU A 237 -17.89 -5.49 1.87
N VAL A 238 -17.49 -5.57 3.15
CA VAL A 238 -18.39 -5.30 4.30
C VAL A 238 -19.03 -3.91 4.24
N GLN A 239 -18.26 -2.87 3.90
CA GLN A 239 -18.80 -1.51 3.82
C GLN A 239 -19.77 -1.34 2.64
N GLU A 240 -19.41 -1.90 1.48
CA GLU A 240 -20.28 -1.89 0.30
C GLU A 240 -21.60 -2.58 0.62
N CYS A 241 -21.54 -3.76 1.25
CA CYS A 241 -22.69 -4.56 1.64
C CYS A 241 -23.65 -3.89 2.62
N ALA A 242 -23.14 -3.05 3.53
CA ALA A 242 -23.95 -2.40 4.56
C ALA A 242 -25.05 -1.47 3.98
N SER A 243 -24.78 -0.91 2.79
CA SER A 243 -25.64 0.08 2.14
C SER A 243 -26.63 -0.51 1.12
N LEU A 244 -26.54 -1.81 0.81
CA LEU A 244 -27.29 -2.41 -0.30
C LEU A 244 -28.78 -2.62 0.01
N ASN A 245 -29.59 -2.60 -1.05
CA ASN A 245 -31.01 -2.96 -0.99
C ASN A 245 -31.20 -4.48 -0.96
N ILE A 246 -32.32 -4.92 -0.38
CA ILE A 246 -32.68 -6.35 -0.34
C ILE A 246 -33.06 -6.81 -1.75
N TYR A 247 -32.55 -7.96 -2.18
CA TYR A 247 -32.91 -8.54 -3.47
C TYR A 247 -34.33 -9.12 -3.48
N ASP A 248 -35.16 -8.63 -4.38
CA ASP A 248 -36.55 -9.09 -4.60
C ASP A 248 -36.79 -9.66 -6.01
N GLY A 249 -35.75 -9.70 -6.86
CA GLY A 249 -35.83 -10.10 -8.26
C GLY A 249 -36.08 -11.59 -8.52
N SER A 250 -35.92 -12.01 -9.77
CA SER A 250 -36.16 -13.39 -10.24
C SER A 250 -35.23 -14.44 -9.60
N SER A 251 -35.67 -15.69 -9.53
CA SER A 251 -34.76 -16.81 -9.17
C SER A 251 -33.80 -17.17 -10.31
N LYS A 252 -34.02 -16.69 -11.54
CA LYS A 252 -33.04 -16.79 -12.63
C LYS A 252 -32.44 -15.41 -12.82
N LEU A 253 -31.17 -15.24 -12.47
CA LEU A 253 -30.46 -13.97 -12.62
C LEU A 253 -29.50 -14.05 -13.81
N VAL A 254 -29.61 -13.06 -14.68
CA VAL A 254 -28.67 -12.81 -15.77
C VAL A 254 -28.23 -11.36 -15.64
N VAL A 255 -26.93 -11.15 -15.47
CA VAL A 255 -26.30 -9.83 -15.45
C VAL A 255 -25.54 -9.71 -16.76
N ASN A 256 -26.04 -8.89 -17.67
CA ASN A 256 -25.44 -8.68 -18.98
C ASN A 256 -24.25 -7.73 -18.90
N GLU A 257 -23.43 -7.73 -19.93
CA GLU A 257 -22.31 -6.80 -20.10
C GLU A 257 -22.78 -5.35 -19.95
N GLY A 258 -21.98 -4.53 -19.26
CA GLY A 258 -22.29 -3.14 -18.94
C GLY A 258 -23.33 -2.95 -17.83
N GLN A 259 -23.94 -4.02 -17.30
CA GLN A 259 -24.75 -3.94 -16.10
C GLN A 259 -23.86 -4.04 -14.86
N ASP A 260 -24.13 -3.17 -13.88
CA ASP A 260 -23.54 -3.21 -12.55
C ASP A 260 -24.68 -3.27 -11.53
N ILE A 261 -24.85 -4.41 -10.88
CA ILE A 261 -25.92 -4.62 -9.90
C ILE A 261 -25.36 -5.15 -8.59
N ALA A 262 -25.85 -4.59 -7.49
CA ALA A 262 -25.45 -4.96 -6.14
C ALA A 262 -26.67 -5.10 -5.24
N PHE A 263 -26.74 -6.18 -4.46
CA PHE A 263 -27.84 -6.40 -3.54
C PHE A 263 -27.45 -7.27 -2.35
N ARG A 264 -28.28 -7.23 -1.31
CA ARG A 264 -28.14 -8.08 -0.13
C ARG A 264 -29.36 -8.96 0.14
N GLY A 265 -29.21 -9.90 1.06
CA GLY A 265 -30.31 -10.69 1.61
C GLY A 265 -30.10 -12.19 1.44
N SER A 266 -31.17 -12.91 1.14
CA SER A 266 -31.10 -14.35 0.97
C SER A 266 -32.07 -14.85 -0.08
N LYS A 267 -31.60 -15.73 -0.97
CA LYS A 267 -32.44 -16.36 -1.99
C LYS A 267 -31.89 -17.70 -2.46
N ARG A 268 -32.81 -18.56 -2.89
CA ARG A 268 -32.51 -19.72 -3.72
C ARG A 268 -32.66 -19.38 -5.20
N PHE A 269 -31.53 -19.20 -5.87
CA PHE A 269 -31.46 -19.09 -7.31
C PHE A 269 -31.63 -20.45 -7.98
N ASN A 270 -32.23 -20.40 -9.15
CA ASN A 270 -32.27 -21.49 -10.11
C ASN A 270 -30.97 -21.52 -10.93
N SER A 271 -30.50 -20.36 -11.39
CA SER A 271 -29.23 -20.19 -12.11
C SER A 271 -28.73 -18.75 -11.96
N LEU A 272 -27.41 -18.57 -12.05
CA LEU A 272 -26.73 -17.28 -12.09
C LEU A 272 -25.85 -17.23 -13.34
N LYS A 273 -25.98 -16.17 -14.14
CA LYS A 273 -25.10 -15.90 -15.29
C LYS A 273 -24.64 -14.45 -15.25
N VAL A 274 -23.34 -14.21 -15.30
CA VAL A 274 -22.76 -12.89 -15.04
C VAL A 274 -21.74 -12.56 -16.12
N SER A 275 -22.09 -11.68 -17.07
CA SER A 275 -21.15 -11.02 -17.99
C SER A 275 -20.94 -9.54 -17.70
N GLY A 276 -21.68 -8.96 -16.75
CA GLY A 276 -21.42 -7.63 -16.17
C GLY A 276 -20.79 -7.73 -14.78
N SER A 277 -21.11 -6.79 -13.89
CA SER A 277 -20.69 -6.77 -12.49
C SER A 277 -21.85 -7.12 -11.55
N LEU A 278 -21.61 -8.06 -10.64
CA LEU A 278 -22.56 -8.51 -9.64
C LEU A 278 -21.93 -8.56 -8.24
N LEU A 279 -22.46 -7.78 -7.29
CA LEU A 279 -22.15 -7.92 -5.86
C LEU A 279 -23.34 -8.52 -5.09
N MET A 280 -23.11 -9.61 -4.37
CA MET A 280 -24.11 -10.32 -3.58
C MET A 280 -23.73 -10.47 -2.11
N CYS A 281 -24.46 -9.80 -1.22
CA CYS A 281 -24.17 -9.85 0.22
C CYS A 281 -25.24 -10.62 1.01
N GLY A 282 -24.86 -11.69 1.72
CA GLY A 282 -25.79 -12.48 2.56
C GLY A 282 -25.73 -13.97 2.26
N THR A 283 -26.87 -14.65 2.25
CA THR A 283 -26.93 -16.12 2.18
C THR A 283 -27.67 -16.61 0.94
N TRP A 284 -26.94 -17.27 0.05
CA TRP A 284 -27.40 -17.61 -1.28
C TRP A 284 -27.26 -19.11 -1.55
N THR A 285 -28.18 -19.64 -2.35
CA THR A 285 -28.05 -20.99 -2.90
C THR A 285 -28.35 -20.99 -4.38
N ALA A 286 -27.62 -21.76 -5.18
CA ALA A 286 -27.87 -21.95 -6.60
C ALA A 286 -28.20 -23.42 -6.88
N LYS A 287 -29.38 -23.66 -7.46
CA LYS A 287 -29.86 -25.02 -7.76
C LYS A 287 -29.13 -25.65 -8.96
N ASN A 288 -28.76 -24.84 -9.95
CA ASN A 288 -27.98 -25.26 -11.11
C ASN A 288 -26.63 -24.54 -11.11
N ASP A 289 -25.92 -24.67 -12.22
CA ASP A 289 -24.60 -24.09 -12.44
C ASP A 289 -24.64 -22.55 -12.33
N VAL A 290 -23.48 -22.01 -11.96
CA VAL A 290 -23.20 -20.58 -11.86
C VAL A 290 -22.11 -20.27 -12.89
N ASP A 291 -22.42 -19.37 -13.82
CA ASP A 291 -21.49 -19.00 -14.89
C ASP A 291 -21.06 -17.54 -14.70
N VAL A 292 -19.78 -17.31 -14.40
CA VAL A 292 -19.14 -15.99 -14.54
C VAL A 292 -18.53 -15.97 -15.94
N LEU A 293 -19.23 -15.32 -16.85
CA LEU A 293 -18.92 -15.28 -18.28
C LEU A 293 -17.74 -14.35 -18.56
N GLN A 294 -17.21 -14.41 -19.79
CA GLN A 294 -16.00 -13.70 -20.20
C GLN A 294 -15.98 -12.23 -19.75
N ASN A 295 -14.90 -11.80 -19.10
CA ASN A 295 -14.72 -10.46 -18.51
C ASN A 295 -15.75 -10.03 -17.47
N GLY A 296 -16.62 -10.94 -17.00
CA GLY A 296 -17.60 -10.67 -15.96
C GLY A 296 -16.96 -10.63 -14.57
N LEU A 297 -17.56 -9.87 -13.66
CA LEU A 297 -17.17 -9.78 -12.25
C LEU A 297 -18.32 -10.27 -11.37
N MET A 298 -18.08 -11.32 -10.59
CA MET A 298 -18.98 -11.75 -9.52
C MET A 298 -18.26 -11.64 -8.17
N ALA A 299 -18.80 -10.83 -7.26
CA ALA A 299 -18.30 -10.65 -5.90
C ALA A 299 -19.36 -11.08 -4.89
N MET A 300 -18.93 -11.70 -3.78
CA MET A 300 -19.83 -12.07 -2.70
C MET A 300 -19.25 -11.80 -1.31
N ASN A 301 -20.10 -11.32 -0.41
CA ASN A 301 -19.85 -11.32 1.04
C ASN A 301 -20.90 -12.20 1.73
N GLY A 302 -20.47 -13.20 2.50
CA GLY A 302 -21.39 -14.08 3.24
C GLY A 302 -21.30 -15.54 2.83
N THR A 303 -22.37 -16.13 2.28
CA THR A 303 -22.44 -17.57 1.98
C THR A 303 -23.07 -17.84 0.62
N LEU A 304 -22.43 -18.69 -0.18
CA LEU A 304 -22.97 -19.24 -1.42
C LEU A 304 -22.82 -20.75 -1.44
N VAL A 305 -23.93 -21.46 -1.68
CA VAL A 305 -23.93 -22.92 -1.88
C VAL A 305 -24.44 -23.27 -3.27
N VAL A 306 -23.63 -23.97 -4.06
CA VAL A 306 -23.95 -24.37 -5.44
C VAL A 306 -24.16 -25.88 -5.52
N GLY A 307 -25.35 -26.27 -5.99
CA GLY A 307 -25.74 -27.67 -6.12
C GLY A 307 -26.09 -28.35 -4.79
N SER A 308 -25.99 -29.68 -4.79
CA SER A 308 -26.22 -30.53 -3.62
C SER A 308 -25.58 -31.90 -3.83
N ASN A 309 -25.44 -32.71 -2.77
CA ASN A 309 -24.94 -34.08 -2.86
C ASN A 309 -25.66 -34.97 -3.90
N ARG A 310 -26.97 -34.75 -4.12
CA ARG A 310 -27.77 -35.53 -5.10
C ARG A 310 -27.72 -34.93 -6.51
N ASN A 311 -27.43 -33.64 -6.62
CA ASN A 311 -27.40 -32.90 -7.88
C ASN A 311 -26.16 -32.01 -7.84
N ARG A 312 -25.01 -32.61 -8.17
CA ARG A 312 -23.75 -31.88 -8.26
C ARG A 312 -23.84 -30.85 -9.38
N LYS A 313 -23.31 -29.66 -9.09
CA LYS A 313 -23.32 -28.49 -9.97
C LYS A 313 -22.02 -27.76 -9.84
N LYS A 314 -21.69 -27.01 -10.88
CA LYS A 314 -20.41 -26.37 -10.98
C LYS A 314 -20.49 -24.86 -11.00
N ILE A 315 -19.36 -24.26 -10.70
CA ILE A 315 -19.10 -22.85 -11.01
C ILE A 315 -18.10 -22.84 -12.16
N THR A 316 -18.36 -22.04 -13.19
CA THR A 316 -17.40 -21.79 -14.26
C THR A 316 -17.05 -20.31 -14.27
N VAL A 317 -15.75 -20.02 -14.18
CA VAL A 317 -15.18 -18.68 -14.31
C VAL A 317 -14.45 -18.63 -15.64
N GLU A 318 -15.11 -18.02 -16.64
CA GLU A 318 -14.66 -17.96 -18.04
C GLU A 318 -13.47 -17.01 -18.24
N ASP A 319 -12.98 -16.93 -19.49
CA ASP A 319 -11.76 -16.16 -19.83
C ASP A 319 -11.80 -14.70 -19.37
N GLY A 320 -10.75 -14.27 -18.67
CA GLY A 320 -10.62 -12.91 -18.10
C GLY A 320 -11.67 -12.55 -17.04
N ALA A 321 -12.52 -13.47 -16.61
CA ALA A 321 -13.55 -13.23 -15.61
C ALA A 321 -13.00 -13.30 -14.19
N VAL A 322 -13.67 -12.63 -13.25
CA VAL A 322 -13.22 -12.49 -11.86
C VAL A 322 -14.30 -12.97 -10.89
N LEU A 323 -13.94 -13.86 -9.97
CA LEU A 323 -14.75 -14.31 -8.85
C LEU A 323 -14.12 -13.86 -7.52
N ARG A 324 -14.76 -12.91 -6.82
CA ARG A 324 -14.32 -12.41 -5.50
C ARG A 324 -15.16 -12.98 -4.37
N ILE A 325 -14.51 -13.49 -3.33
CA ILE A 325 -15.16 -14.19 -2.23
C ILE A 325 -14.69 -13.62 -0.90
N GLU A 326 -15.61 -13.06 -0.13
CA GLU A 326 -15.44 -12.77 1.30
C GLU A 326 -16.44 -13.61 2.10
N GLY A 327 -15.98 -14.72 2.70
CA GLY A 327 -16.82 -15.64 3.47
C GLY A 327 -16.82 -17.06 2.93
N ASN A 328 -17.99 -17.73 2.94
CA ASN A 328 -18.09 -19.18 2.76
C ASN A 328 -18.66 -19.56 1.38
N LEU A 329 -17.84 -20.21 0.55
CA LEU A 329 -18.26 -20.81 -0.71
C LEU A 329 -18.31 -22.34 -0.59
N THR A 330 -19.43 -22.95 -0.95
CA THR A 330 -19.55 -24.41 -1.05
C THR A 330 -20.03 -24.82 -2.44
N ILE A 331 -19.27 -25.70 -3.09
CA ILE A 331 -19.57 -26.22 -4.42
C ILE A 331 -19.68 -27.74 -4.31
N TYR A 332 -20.87 -28.29 -4.55
CA TYR A 332 -21.07 -29.75 -4.48
C TYR A 332 -20.57 -30.51 -5.72
N GLY A 333 -20.32 -29.82 -6.82
CA GLY A 333 -19.62 -30.34 -8.00
C GLY A 333 -18.29 -29.62 -8.20
N ASP A 334 -18.02 -29.22 -9.44
CA ASP A 334 -16.69 -28.79 -9.85
C ASP A 334 -16.54 -27.26 -9.84
N LEU A 335 -15.30 -26.80 -9.75
CA LEU A 335 -14.92 -25.41 -10.01
C LEU A 335 -14.04 -25.39 -11.26
N ASP A 336 -14.51 -24.76 -12.33
CA ASP A 336 -13.76 -24.61 -13.58
C ASP A 336 -13.22 -23.17 -13.68
N LEU A 337 -11.90 -23.01 -13.59
CA LEU A 337 -11.19 -21.74 -13.80
C LEU A 337 -10.54 -21.74 -15.19
N LYS A 338 -11.03 -20.86 -16.07
CA LYS A 338 -10.60 -20.78 -17.48
C LYS A 338 -9.42 -19.84 -17.68
N TYR A 339 -8.87 -19.82 -18.90
CA TYR A 339 -7.72 -18.98 -19.28
C TYR A 339 -7.80 -17.54 -18.74
N ASN A 340 -6.72 -17.01 -18.15
CA ASN A 340 -6.67 -15.65 -17.56
C ASN A 340 -7.74 -15.31 -16.50
N SER A 341 -8.52 -16.28 -16.02
CA SER A 341 -9.53 -16.00 -14.98
C SER A 341 -8.85 -15.72 -13.64
N THR A 342 -9.57 -15.00 -12.77
CA THR A 342 -9.12 -14.69 -11.42
C THR A 342 -10.13 -15.17 -10.39
N ILE A 343 -9.65 -15.84 -9.34
CA ILE A 343 -10.39 -16.05 -8.10
C ILE A 343 -9.63 -15.38 -6.95
N GLU A 344 -10.33 -14.55 -6.20
CA GLU A 344 -9.75 -13.70 -5.16
C GLU A 344 -10.51 -13.89 -3.85
N PHE A 345 -9.78 -14.24 -2.79
CA PHE A 345 -10.32 -14.41 -1.45
C PHE A 345 -10.02 -13.16 -0.60
N LEU A 346 -11.07 -12.44 -0.23
CA LEU A 346 -11.00 -11.25 0.59
C LEU A 346 -11.14 -11.59 2.08
N GLY A 347 -10.56 -10.76 2.94
CA GLY A 347 -10.51 -10.98 4.39
C GLY A 347 -9.68 -12.21 4.80
N SER A 348 -9.56 -12.45 6.10
CA SER A 348 -8.69 -13.51 6.66
C SER A 348 -9.40 -14.84 6.96
N ASN A 349 -10.72 -14.90 6.79
CA ASN A 349 -11.54 -16.05 7.21
C ASN A 349 -12.41 -16.61 6.07
N SER A 350 -12.02 -16.38 4.81
CA SER A 350 -12.73 -16.94 3.68
C SER A 350 -12.51 -18.45 3.61
N VAL A 351 -13.56 -19.19 3.27
CA VAL A 351 -13.57 -20.66 3.22
C VAL A 351 -14.12 -21.09 1.87
N VAL A 352 -13.42 -22.01 1.22
CA VAL A 352 -13.91 -22.67 0.02
C VAL A 352 -13.99 -24.17 0.27
N ASN A 353 -15.12 -24.77 -0.10
CA ASN A 353 -15.39 -26.19 0.08
C ASN A 353 -15.90 -26.77 -1.25
N VAL A 354 -15.01 -27.44 -1.99
CA VAL A 354 -15.30 -28.05 -3.29
C VAL A 354 -15.33 -29.57 -3.15
N PHE A 355 -16.50 -30.18 -3.40
CA PHE A 355 -16.66 -31.64 -3.32
C PHE A 355 -16.30 -32.38 -4.62
N GLY A 356 -16.37 -31.68 -5.76
CA GLY A 356 -15.91 -32.18 -7.06
C GLY A 356 -14.43 -31.90 -7.28
N ASP A 357 -14.09 -31.56 -8.52
CA ASP A 357 -12.72 -31.23 -8.92
C ASP A 357 -12.55 -29.72 -9.12
N VAL A 358 -11.34 -29.21 -8.88
CA VAL A 358 -10.93 -27.84 -9.22
C VAL A 358 -10.07 -27.93 -10.47
N ASN A 359 -10.63 -27.48 -11.61
CA ASN A 359 -9.97 -27.54 -12.91
C ASN A 359 -9.39 -26.16 -13.22
N ILE A 360 -8.05 -26.08 -13.32
CA ILE A 360 -7.30 -24.83 -13.52
C ILE A 360 -6.66 -24.86 -14.91
N GLU A 361 -7.01 -23.92 -15.77
CA GLU A 361 -6.36 -23.70 -17.08
C GLU A 361 -5.15 -22.76 -16.98
N ASP A 362 -4.51 -22.43 -18.10
CA ASP A 362 -3.32 -21.58 -18.13
C ASP A 362 -3.59 -20.13 -17.67
N ASN A 363 -2.60 -19.49 -17.04
CA ASN A 363 -2.63 -18.09 -16.59
C ASN A 363 -3.76 -17.73 -15.60
N VAL A 364 -4.34 -18.70 -14.89
CA VAL A 364 -5.30 -18.42 -13.82
C VAL A 364 -4.58 -17.76 -12.63
N THR A 365 -5.20 -16.72 -12.07
CA THR A 365 -4.73 -16.08 -10.83
C THR A 365 -5.60 -16.50 -9.65
N ILE A 366 -4.96 -17.06 -8.62
CA ILE A 366 -5.60 -17.38 -7.33
C ILE A 366 -4.90 -16.53 -6.27
N SER A 367 -5.64 -15.65 -5.60
CA SER A 367 -5.08 -14.71 -4.62
C SER A 367 -5.89 -14.65 -3.32
N GLY A 368 -5.25 -14.15 -2.27
CA GLY A 368 -5.87 -13.98 -0.95
C GLY A 368 -5.65 -15.15 0.01
N THR A 369 -6.03 -14.97 1.28
CA THR A 369 -5.93 -15.99 2.32
C THR A 369 -7.26 -16.71 2.48
N PHE A 370 -7.25 -18.05 2.45
CA PHE A 370 -8.47 -18.84 2.59
C PHE A 370 -8.21 -20.24 3.18
N ASP A 371 -9.27 -20.84 3.72
CA ASP A 371 -9.31 -22.24 4.14
C ASP A 371 -9.90 -23.11 3.01
N ASP A 372 -9.08 -23.98 2.44
CA ASP A 372 -9.49 -24.99 1.47
C ASP A 372 -9.95 -26.26 2.21
N ALA A 373 -11.24 -26.31 2.52
CA ALA A 373 -11.81 -27.32 3.41
C ALA A 373 -11.71 -28.76 2.87
N GLN A 374 -11.36 -28.97 1.60
CA GLN A 374 -11.24 -30.29 0.97
C GLN A 374 -9.88 -30.51 0.28
N ASP A 375 -8.91 -29.61 0.47
CA ASP A 375 -7.56 -29.70 -0.12
C ASP A 375 -7.59 -29.90 -1.65
N LYS A 376 -8.41 -29.12 -2.36
CA LYS A 376 -8.62 -29.22 -3.81
C LYS A 376 -7.81 -28.24 -4.65
N PHE A 377 -7.23 -27.19 -4.07
CA PHE A 377 -6.44 -26.16 -4.76
C PHE A 377 -4.93 -26.46 -4.78
N GLN A 378 -4.51 -27.68 -4.45
CA GLN A 378 -3.11 -28.12 -4.41
C GLN A 378 -2.53 -28.50 -5.78
#